data_AF-A0A452ZNQ4-F1
#
_entry.id   AF-A0A452ZNQ4-F1
#
_cell.length_a   1.000
_cell.length_b   1.000
_cell.length_c   1.000
_cell.angle_alpha   90.00
_cell.angle_beta   90.00
_cell.angle_gamma   90.00
#
_symmetry.space_group_name_H-M   'P 1'
#
loop_
_entity.id
_entity.type
_entity.pdbx_description
1 polymer ?
#
loop_
_entity_poly.entity_id
_entity_poly.type
_entity_poly.pdbx_seq_one_letter_code
_entity_poly.pdbx_strand_id
1 'polypeptide(L)'
;MAADYHSEEPHILDYTKYPDLDERKRFVQTYLSSSGEEPDAEKIKDLMNNIEKYTLASHLVWGLWGIISEHVNDIDFDYMEYARQRLAQYWLKKPEILSCRVDDE
;
A
#
# COMPACT_ATOMS: atom_id res chain seq x y z
N MET A 1 3.37 9.38 3.06
CA MET A 1 2.51 8.20 3.36
C MET A 1 1.06 8.67 3.35
N ALA A 2 0.11 7.79 3.05
CA ALA A 2 -1.31 8.18 2.99
C ALA A 2 -1.92 8.52 4.35
N ALA A 3 -1.39 7.93 5.43
CA ALA A 3 -1.75 8.31 6.80
C ALA A 3 -0.84 9.43 7.31
N ASP A 4 -1.43 10.42 7.98
CA ASP A 4 -0.74 11.46 8.72
C ASP A 4 -1.17 11.41 10.19
N TYR A 5 -0.39 10.73 11.02
CA TYR A 5 -0.71 10.52 12.43
C TYR A 5 -0.55 11.77 13.30
N HIS A 6 -0.09 12.89 12.73
CA HIS A 6 0.06 14.16 13.44
C HIS A 6 -1.01 15.19 13.02
N SER A 7 -1.97 14.82 12.17
CA SER A 7 -3.09 15.69 11.80
C SER A 7 -4.18 15.70 12.89
N GLU A 8 -5.15 16.61 12.76
CA GLU A 8 -6.34 16.64 13.62
C GLU A 8 -7.25 15.41 13.40
N GLU A 9 -7.17 14.79 12.22
CA GLU A 9 -7.96 13.61 11.84
C GLU A 9 -7.03 12.47 11.37
N PRO A 10 -6.29 11.82 12.28
CA PRO A 10 -5.21 10.88 11.93
C PRO A 10 -5.70 9.59 11.24
N HIS A 11 -7.01 9.33 11.29
CA HIS A 11 -7.67 8.20 10.64
C HIS A 11 -8.01 8.47 9.17
N ILE A 12 -7.97 9.73 8.71
CA ILE A 12 -8.26 10.11 7.33
C ILE A 12 -7.04 9.85 6.45
N LEU A 13 -7.28 9.12 5.35
CA LEU A 13 -6.22 8.68 4.44
C LEU A 13 -6.21 9.51 3.17
N ASP A 14 -5.07 10.16 2.93
CA ASP A 14 -4.81 10.94 1.73
C ASP A 14 -4.03 10.12 0.71
N TYR A 15 -4.75 9.47 -0.20
CA TYR A 15 -4.16 8.69 -1.27
C TYR A 15 -3.50 9.53 -2.37
N THR A 16 -3.67 10.86 -2.37
CA THR A 16 -2.94 11.74 -3.30
C THR A 16 -1.45 11.83 -2.94
N LYS A 17 -1.09 11.51 -1.69
CA LYS A 17 0.30 11.38 -1.20
C LYS A 17 0.91 10.01 -1.45
N TYR A 18 0.24 9.13 -2.21
CA TYR A 18 0.82 7.85 -2.60
C TYR A 18 1.96 8.10 -3.60
N PRO A 19 3.14 7.46 -3.43
CA PRO A 19 4.28 7.76 -4.26
C PRO A 19 4.02 7.42 -5.73
N ASP A 20 4.49 8.29 -6.61
CA ASP A 20 4.35 8.07 -8.04
C ASP A 20 5.22 6.90 -8.53
N LEU A 21 5.14 6.59 -9.83
CA LEU A 21 5.90 5.48 -10.40
C LEU A 21 7.42 5.68 -10.28
N ASP A 22 7.89 6.91 -10.48
CA ASP A 22 9.32 7.22 -10.46
C ASP A 22 9.86 7.19 -9.04
N GLU A 23 9.11 7.68 -8.06
CA GLU A 23 9.42 7.59 -6.63
C GLU A 23 9.54 6.14 -6.17
N ARG A 24 8.56 5.31 -6.50
CA ARG A 24 8.58 3.87 -6.16
C ARG A 24 9.76 3.17 -6.83
N LYS A 25 10.01 3.44 -8.11
CA LYS A 25 11.13 2.84 -8.86
C LYS A 25 12.47 3.25 -8.27
N ARG A 26 12.66 4.53 -7.93
CA ARG A 26 13.88 5.02 -7.25
C ARG A 26 14.08 4.30 -5.93
N PHE A 27 13.04 4.17 -5.11
CA PHE A 27 13.12 3.43 -3.85
C PHE A 27 13.54 1.98 -4.06
N VAL A 28 12.92 1.27 -5.00
CA VAL A 28 13.24 -0.13 -5.33
C VAL A 28 14.68 -0.27 -5.82
N GLN A 29 15.14 0.63 -6.69
CA GLN A 29 16.53 0.64 -7.17
C GLN A 29 17.52 0.83 -6.02
N THR A 30 17.31 1.84 -5.16
CA THR A 30 18.17 2.08 -4.01
C THR A 30 18.16 0.92 -3.03
N TYR A 31 16.98 0.33 -2.76
CA TYR A 31 16.84 -0.83 -1.87
C TYR A 31 17.61 -2.03 -2.39
N LEU A 32 17.45 -2.39 -3.67
CA LEU A 32 18.17 -3.53 -4.25
C LEU A 32 19.67 -3.30 -4.35
N SER A 33 20.10 -2.04 -4.54
CA SER A 33 21.51 -1.68 -4.59
C SER A 33 22.19 -1.63 -3.21
N SER A 34 21.42 -1.73 -2.12
CA SER A 34 21.97 -1.58 -0.76
C SER A 34 22.94 -2.70 -0.37
N SER A 35 22.93 -3.83 -1.07
CA SER A 35 23.89 -4.92 -0.89
C SER A 35 25.23 -4.71 -1.63
N GLY A 36 25.37 -3.61 -2.39
CA GLY A 36 26.58 -3.28 -3.15
C GLY A 36 26.61 -3.81 -4.59
N GLU A 37 25.52 -4.41 -5.07
CA GLU A 37 25.36 -4.87 -6.45
C GLU A 37 24.30 -4.02 -7.16
N GLU A 38 24.59 -3.57 -8.38
CA GLU A 38 23.61 -2.88 -9.20
C GLU A 38 22.54 -3.88 -9.68
N PRO A 39 21.24 -3.64 -9.39
CA PRO A 39 20.18 -4.54 -9.82
C PRO A 39 19.95 -4.46 -11.32
N ASP A 40 19.71 -5.61 -11.94
CA ASP A 40 19.21 -5.66 -13.31
C ASP A 40 17.77 -5.11 -13.41
N ALA A 41 17.38 -4.72 -14.63
CA ALA A 41 16.07 -4.13 -14.90
C ALA A 41 14.91 -5.11 -14.64
N GLU A 42 15.16 -6.42 -14.73
CA GLU A 42 14.16 -7.47 -14.54
C GLU A 42 13.78 -7.60 -13.07
N LYS A 43 14.77 -7.68 -12.17
CA LYS A 43 14.56 -7.68 -10.71
C LYS A 43 13.82 -6.45 -10.23
N ILE A 44 14.12 -5.28 -10.78
CA ILE A 44 13.39 -4.04 -10.46
C ILE A 44 11.93 -4.18 -10.88
N LYS A 45 11.67 -4.63 -12.11
CA LYS A 45 10.31 -4.83 -12.65
C LYS A 45 9.53 -5.84 -11.81
N ASP A 46 10.15 -6.97 -11.47
CA ASP A 46 9.52 -8.04 -10.68
C ASP A 46 9.17 -7.59 -9.27
N LEU A 47 10.09 -6.91 -8.59
CA LEU A 47 9.82 -6.39 -7.25
C LEU A 47 8.71 -5.32 -7.28
N MET A 48 8.72 -4.43 -8.27
CA MET A 48 7.62 -3.47 -8.48
C MET A 48 6.27 -4.17 -8.67
N ASN A 49 6.20 -5.19 -9.54
CA ASN A 49 4.98 -5.97 -9.76
C ASN A 49 4.50 -6.69 -8.50
N ASN A 50 5.42 -7.20 -7.68
CA ASN A 50 5.10 -7.81 -6.40
C ASN A 50 4.56 -6.77 -5.41
N ILE A 51 5.17 -5.60 -5.30
CA ILE A 51 4.72 -4.51 -4.43
C ILE A 51 3.28 -4.11 -4.73
N GLU A 52 2.89 -4.02 -6.00
CA GLU A 52 1.50 -3.75 -6.38
C GLU A 52 0.55 -4.81 -5.82
N LYS A 53 0.86 -6.10 -6.00
CA LYS A 53 0.04 -7.19 -5.45
C LYS A 53 -0.05 -7.14 -3.92
N TYR A 54 1.07 -6.86 -3.25
CA TYR A 54 1.11 -6.73 -1.79
C TYR A 54 0.38 -5.48 -1.27
N THR A 55 0.14 -4.47 -2.12
CA THR A 55 -0.71 -3.32 -1.77
C THR A 55 -2.14 -3.78 -1.47
N LEU A 56 -2.69 -4.73 -2.25
CA LEU A 56 -4.00 -5.32 -1.97
C LEU A 56 -4.02 -6.04 -0.61
N ALA A 57 -3.00 -6.87 -0.34
CA ALA A 57 -2.89 -7.58 0.93
C ALA A 57 -2.78 -6.59 2.12
N SER A 58 -2.00 -5.52 1.95
CA SER A 58 -1.88 -4.45 2.94
C SER A 58 -3.23 -3.82 3.28
N HIS A 59 -4.05 -3.47 2.27
CA HIS A 59 -5.37 -2.92 2.51
C HIS A 59 -6.29 -3.87 3.29
N LEU A 60 -6.28 -5.17 2.99
CA LEU A 60 -7.06 -6.16 3.75
C LEU A 60 -6.59 -6.30 5.20
N VAL A 61 -5.27 -6.44 5.41
CA VAL A 61 -4.67 -6.61 6.74
C VAL A 61 -5.01 -5.41 7.63
N TRP A 62 -4.80 -4.20 7.13
CA TRP A 62 -5.06 -2.99 7.91
C TRP A 62 -6.53 -2.63 8.03
N GLY A 63 -7.37 -3.03 7.07
CA GLY A 63 -8.82 -2.94 7.20
C GLY A 63 -9.35 -3.84 8.32
N LEU A 64 -8.88 -5.09 8.37
CA LEU A 64 -9.22 -6.01 9.46
C LEU A 64 -8.67 -5.54 10.80
N TRP A 65 -7.43 -5.06 10.82
CA TRP A 65 -6.83 -4.48 12.02
C TRP A 65 -7.67 -3.32 12.57
N GLY A 66 -8.21 -2.43 11.72
CA GLY A 66 -9.08 -1.35 12.16
C GLY A 66 -10.37 -1.86 12.81
N ILE A 67 -11.06 -2.82 12.20
CA ILE A 67 -12.29 -3.42 12.77
C ILE A 67 -12.04 -4.03 14.16
N ILE A 68 -10.92 -4.77 14.29
CA ILE A 68 -10.57 -5.40 15.57
C ILE A 68 -10.19 -4.31 16.60
N SER A 69 -9.41 -3.31 16.17
CA SER A 69 -8.87 -2.24 17.01
C SER A 69 -9.93 -1.41 17.69
N GLU A 70 -11.06 -1.15 17.02
CA GLU A 70 -12.23 -0.47 17.59
C GLU A 70 -12.70 -1.10 18.92
N HIS A 71 -12.51 -2.42 19.08
CA HIS A 71 -13.01 -3.16 20.22
C HIS A 71 -11.96 -3.40 21.31
N VAL A 72 -10.68 -3.07 21.06
CA VAL A 72 -9.57 -3.47 21.93
C VAL A 72 -8.62 -2.33 22.31
N ASN A 73 -8.76 -1.15 21.70
CA ASN A 73 -7.89 0.00 21.96
C ASN A 73 -8.69 1.19 22.51
N ASP A 74 -8.06 1.95 23.41
CA ASP A 74 -8.65 3.15 24.05
C ASP A 74 -8.10 4.47 23.45
N ILE A 75 -7.42 4.41 22.30
CA ILE A 75 -6.85 5.60 21.66
C ILE A 75 -7.98 6.36 20.95
N ASP A 76 -7.98 7.69 21.09
CA ASP A 76 -8.88 8.59 20.36
C ASP A 76 -8.53 8.59 18.86
N PHE A 77 -9.10 7.61 18.15
CA PHE A 77 -8.88 7.35 16.73
C PHE A 77 -10.11 6.65 16.16
N ASP A 78 -10.67 7.14 15.06
CA ASP A 78 -11.81 6.49 14.41
C ASP A 78 -11.35 5.25 13.60
N TYR A 79 -11.29 4.10 14.29
CA TYR A 79 -10.82 2.85 13.70
C TYR A 79 -11.77 2.29 12.65
N MET A 80 -13.07 2.54 12.80
CA MET A 80 -14.08 2.08 11.85
C MET A 80 -14.02 2.84 10.54
N GLU A 81 -13.86 4.17 10.58
CA GLU A 81 -13.67 4.99 9.39
C GLU A 81 -12.33 4.68 8.70
N TYR A 82 -11.26 4.48 9.48
CA TYR A 82 -9.99 3.98 8.94
C TYR A 82 -10.16 2.65 8.21
N ALA A 83 -10.81 1.67 8.84
CA ALA A 83 -11.05 0.35 8.25
C ALA A 83 -11.86 0.45 6.95
N ARG A 84 -12.92 1.27 6.95
CA ARG A 84 -13.77 1.51 5.79
C ARG A 84 -12.95 2.05 4.61
N GLN A 85 -12.11 3.06 4.83
CA GLN A 85 -11.25 3.62 3.78
C GLN A 85 -10.25 2.60 3.25
N ARG A 86 -9.61 1.81 4.13
CA ARG A 86 -8.67 0.75 3.70
C ARG A 86 -9.34 -0.29 2.83
N LEU A 87 -10.51 -0.78 3.22
CA LEU A 87 -11.27 -1.79 2.45
C LEU A 87 -11.82 -1.22 1.14
N ALA A 88 -12.29 0.03 1.14
CA ALA A 88 -12.72 0.71 -0.09
C ALA A 88 -11.59 0.76 -1.13
N GLN A 89 -10.35 1.02 -0.68
CA GLN A 89 -9.19 1.09 -1.56
C GLN A 89 -8.73 -0.29 -2.06
N TYR A 90 -8.88 -1.33 -1.25
CA TYR A 90 -8.74 -2.71 -1.76
C TYR A 90 -9.67 -2.95 -2.96
N TRP A 91 -10.96 -2.63 -2.81
CA TRP A 91 -11.94 -2.86 -3.87
C TRP A 91 -11.70 -1.99 -5.11
N LEU A 92 -11.23 -0.76 -4.93
CA LEU A 92 -10.83 0.13 -6.01
C LEU A 92 -9.64 -0.43 -6.80
N LYS A 93 -8.60 -0.89 -6.10
CA LYS A 93 -7.34 -1.34 -6.72
C LYS A 93 -7.37 -2.78 -7.23
N LYS A 94 -8.22 -3.63 -6.67
CA LYS A 94 -8.33 -5.04 -7.04
C LYS A 94 -8.52 -5.27 -8.56
N PRO A 95 -9.46 -4.61 -9.26
CA PRO A 95 -9.60 -4.81 -10.70
C PRO A 95 -8.34 -4.34 -11.43
N GLU A 96 -7.80 -3.15 -11.15
CA GLU A 96 -6.58 -2.64 -11.81
C GLU A 96 -5.41 -3.63 -11.71
N ILE A 97 -5.19 -4.20 -10.52
CA ILE A 97 -4.01 -5.04 -10.24
C ILE A 97 -4.21 -6.50 -10.66
N LEU A 98 -5.42 -7.05 -10.55
CA LEU A 98 -5.69 -8.46 -10.87
C LEU A 98 -6.27 -8.69 -12.27
N SER A 99 -6.79 -7.65 -12.95
CA SER A 99 -7.29 -7.76 -14.33
C SER A 99 -6.20 -7.64 -15.39
N CYS A 100 -4.99 -7.19 -15.04
CA CYS A 100 -3.79 -7.24 -15.89
C CYS A 100 -3.24 -8.68 -16.08
N ARG A 101 -4.12 -9.63 -16.36
CA ARG A 101 -3.79 -10.96 -16.90
C ARG A 101 -4.45 -11.12 -18.26
N VAL A 102 -3.91 -10.43 -19.25
CA VAL A 102 -3.98 -10.83 -20.65
C VAL A 102 -2.56 -10.59 -21.19
N ASP A 103 -1.97 -11.65 -21.75
CA ASP A 103 -0.65 -11.74 -22.40
C ASP A 103 0.51 -12.22 -21.52
N ASP A 104 0.49 -13.51 -21.18
CA ASP A 104 1.68 -14.36 -21.10
C ASP A 104 1.37 -15.64 -21.92
N GLU A 105 1.61 -15.55 -23.24
CA GLU A 105 1.81 -16.69 -24.15
C GLU A 105 3.26 -16.64 -24.67
#